data_AF-A0A3M9NRR3-F1
#
_entry.id   AF-A0A3M9NRR3-F1
#
_cell.length_a   1.000
_cell.length_b   1.000
_cell.length_c   1.000
_cell.angle_alpha   90.00
_cell.angle_beta   90.00
_cell.angle_gamma   90.00
#
_symmetry.space_group_name_H-M   'P 1'
#
loop_
_entity.id
_entity.type
_entity.pdbx_description
1 polymer ?
#
loop_
_entity_poly.entity_id
_entity_poly.type
_entity_poly.pdbx_seq_one_letter_code
_entity_poly.pdbx_strand_id
1 'polypeptide(L)'
;MFAFSRYGIVVRLAGGFIISSAVLLIAGLFISGADWAYKIAIPVLFFASIIAAALAELVRVSRYKGINLIAYAFIGSGVLCLFIDGVLSFYLEHEVHLWWSVIVAICALLVAIVLMFLHFRLKKGRSLEKTFHI
;
A
#
# COMPACT_ATOMS: atom_id res chain seq x y z
N MET A 1 0.74 -23.30 -14.08
CA MET A 1 1.11 -22.01 -13.44
C MET A 1 0.24 -20.87 -14.01
N PHE A 2 -1.10 -21.02 -14.00
CA PHE A 2 -2.05 -20.13 -14.72
C PHE A 2 -3.15 -19.52 -13.83
N ALA A 3 -2.99 -19.54 -12.50
CA ALA A 3 -4.08 -19.16 -11.58
C ALA A 3 -4.21 -17.65 -11.28
N PHE A 4 -3.54 -16.78 -12.04
CA PHE A 4 -3.56 -15.33 -11.85
C PHE A 4 -4.14 -14.60 -13.08
N SER A 5 -5.36 -14.96 -13.47
CA SER A 5 -6.11 -14.16 -14.45
C SER A 5 -6.33 -12.75 -13.88
N ARG A 6 -6.17 -11.72 -14.72
CA ARG A 6 -6.27 -10.31 -14.31
C ARG A 6 -7.57 -10.02 -13.56
N TYR A 7 -8.67 -10.58 -14.06
CA TYR A 7 -10.00 -10.48 -13.47
C TYR A 7 -10.09 -11.11 -12.08
N GLY A 8 -9.36 -12.20 -11.82
CA GLY A 8 -9.44 -12.93 -10.56
C GLY A 8 -8.95 -12.15 -9.35
N ILE A 9 -7.93 -11.29 -9.49
CA ILE A 9 -7.45 -10.49 -8.33
C ILE A 9 -8.35 -9.30 -8.05
N VAL A 10 -8.82 -8.61 -9.10
CA VAL A 10 -9.66 -7.43 -8.94
C VAL A 10 -10.99 -7.85 -8.32
N VAL A 11 -11.57 -8.97 -8.76
CA VAL A 11 -12.78 -9.54 -8.18
C VAL A 11 -12.56 -9.95 -6.72
N ARG A 12 -11.42 -10.54 -6.37
CA ARG A 12 -11.11 -10.89 -4.97
C ARG A 12 -10.94 -9.65 -4.08
N LEU A 13 -10.26 -8.61 -4.56
CA LEU A 13 -10.09 -7.37 -3.83
C LEU A 13 -11.41 -6.62 -3.67
N ALA A 14 -12.23 -6.56 -4.71
CA ALA A 14 -13.57 -5.96 -4.64
C ALA A 14 -14.49 -6.74 -3.69
N GLY A 15 -14.49 -8.07 -3.77
CA GLY A 15 -15.24 -8.92 -2.82
C GLY A 15 -14.77 -8.73 -1.39
N GLY A 16 -13.45 -8.68 -1.17
CA GLY A 16 -12.85 -8.40 0.13
C GLY A 16 -13.27 -7.03 0.67
N PHE A 17 -13.22 -5.98 -0.17
CA PHE A 17 -13.70 -4.65 0.18
C PHE A 17 -15.16 -4.68 0.62
N ILE A 18 -16.06 -5.30 -0.15
CA ILE A 18 -17.49 -5.38 0.19
C ILE A 18 -17.71 -6.08 1.53
N ILE A 19 -17.06 -7.23 1.74
CA ILE A 19 -17.20 -8.01 2.97
C ILE A 19 -16.66 -7.21 4.17
N SER A 20 -15.48 -6.63 4.04
CA SER A 20 -14.88 -5.81 5.10
C SER A 20 -15.70 -4.56 5.42
N SER A 21 -16.27 -3.88 4.41
CA SER A 21 -17.19 -2.76 4.63
C SER A 21 -18.45 -3.19 5.36
N ALA A 22 -19.05 -4.33 4.99
CA ALA A 22 -20.22 -4.86 5.70
C ALA A 22 -19.90 -5.17 7.17
N VAL A 23 -18.76 -5.82 7.44
CA VAL A 23 -18.31 -6.11 8.80
C VAL A 23 -18.08 -4.83 9.60
N LEU A 24 -17.43 -3.81 9.01
CA LEU A 24 -17.19 -2.52 9.68
C LEU A 24 -18.50 -1.79 10.02
N LEU A 25 -19.49 -1.82 9.12
CA LEU A 25 -20.81 -1.23 9.38
C LEU A 25 -21.54 -1.96 10.51
N ILE A 26 -21.53 -3.30 10.48
CA ILE A 26 -22.12 -4.12 11.54
C ILE A 26 -21.42 -3.82 12.88
N ALA A 27 -20.09 -3.77 12.90
CA ALA A 27 -19.32 -3.41 14.09
C ALA A 27 -19.66 -2.00 14.61
N GLY A 28 -19.87 -1.03 13.70
CA GLY A 28 -20.30 0.32 14.04
C GLY A 28 -21.60 0.37 14.85
N LEU A 29 -22.56 -0.51 14.53
CA LEU A 29 -23.83 -0.61 15.26
C LEU A 29 -23.65 -1.03 16.73
N PHE A 30 -22.58 -1.75 17.06
CA PHE A 30 -22.32 -2.25 18.42
C PHE A 30 -21.44 -1.32 19.27
N ILE A 31 -20.67 -0.43 18.66
CA ILE A 31 -19.65 0.36 19.38
C ILE A 31 -20.18 1.76 19.73
N SER A 32 -20.47 2.58 18.74
CA SER A 32 -20.77 4.01 18.94
C SER A 32 -21.63 4.63 17.83
N GLY A 33 -22.29 3.78 17.02
CA GLY A 33 -23.10 4.19 15.87
C GLY A 33 -22.38 4.02 14.53
N ALA A 34 -23.15 4.05 13.45
CA ALA A 34 -22.64 3.82 12.09
C ALA A 34 -21.78 4.99 11.58
N ASP A 35 -22.04 6.23 12.03
CA ASP A 35 -21.02 7.16 12.49
C ASP A 35 -19.66 7.20 11.75
N TRP A 36 -18.68 6.77 12.55
CA TRP A 36 -17.28 6.58 12.23
C TRP A 36 -17.04 5.51 11.16
N ALA A 37 -17.92 4.51 11.04
CA ALA A 37 -17.73 3.41 10.10
C ALA A 37 -17.86 3.91 8.65
N TYR A 38 -18.88 4.72 8.33
CA TYR A 38 -19.02 5.28 6.99
C TYR A 38 -18.17 6.54 6.75
N LYS A 39 -17.90 7.36 7.77
CA LYS A 39 -17.12 8.60 7.60
C LYS A 39 -15.60 8.38 7.61
N ILE A 40 -15.10 7.36 8.31
CA ILE A 40 -13.67 7.09 8.45
C ILE A 40 -13.30 5.73 7.86
N ALA A 41 -13.90 4.66 8.39
CA ALA A 41 -13.41 3.30 8.14
C ALA A 41 -13.59 2.88 6.66
N ILE A 42 -14.75 3.16 6.06
CA ILE A 42 -15.01 2.86 4.65
C ILE A 42 -14.09 3.67 3.71
N PRO A 43 -13.96 5.00 3.84
CA PRO A 43 -13.01 5.77 3.04
C PRO A 43 -11.56 5.27 3.15
N VAL A 44 -11.08 5.00 4.36
CA VAL A 44 -9.71 4.47 4.57
C VAL A 44 -9.56 3.09 3.91
N LEU A 45 -10.56 2.20 4.09
CA LEU A 45 -10.57 0.88 3.47
C LEU A 45 -10.59 0.97 1.92
N PHE A 46 -11.29 1.96 1.37
CA PHE A 46 -11.33 2.20 -0.07
C PHE A 46 -9.94 2.57 -0.61
N PHE A 47 -9.26 3.54 0.01
CA PHE A 47 -7.90 3.90 -0.39
C PHE A 47 -6.91 2.74 -0.19
N ALA A 48 -7.01 2.00 0.91
CA ALA A 48 -6.21 0.80 1.14
C ALA A 48 -6.43 -0.25 0.03
N SER A 49 -7.66 -0.44 -0.42
CA SER A 49 -8.01 -1.38 -1.49
C SER A 49 -7.46 -0.95 -2.85
N ILE A 50 -7.51 0.35 -3.16
CA ILE A 50 -6.90 0.91 -4.37
C ILE A 50 -5.38 0.72 -4.35
N ILE A 51 -4.73 1.03 -3.23
CA ILE A 51 -3.28 0.87 -3.08
C ILE A 51 -2.89 -0.61 -3.20
N ALA A 52 -3.64 -1.51 -2.57
CA ALA A 52 -3.42 -2.95 -2.68
C ALA A 52 -3.57 -3.44 -4.13
N ALA A 53 -4.57 -2.95 -4.87
CA ALA A 53 -4.76 -3.26 -6.28
C ALA A 53 -3.57 -2.75 -7.12
N ALA A 54 -3.12 -1.52 -6.88
CA ALA A 54 -1.97 -0.93 -7.56
C ALA A 54 -0.68 -1.73 -7.28
N LEU A 55 -0.43 -2.10 -6.02
CA LEU A 55 0.71 -2.94 -5.65
C LEU A 55 0.63 -4.32 -6.29
N ALA A 56 -0.55 -4.94 -6.36
CA ALA A 56 -0.75 -6.22 -7.02
C ALA A 56 -0.45 -6.15 -8.53
N GLU A 57 -0.83 -5.07 -9.20
CA GLU A 57 -0.48 -4.83 -10.62
C GLU A 57 1.03 -4.58 -10.79
N LEU A 58 1.66 -3.81 -9.89
CA LEU A 58 3.12 -3.61 -9.90
C LEU A 58 3.88 -4.93 -9.72
N VAL A 59 3.41 -5.83 -8.85
CA VAL A 59 3.98 -7.18 -8.67
C VAL A 59 3.89 -8.01 -9.94
N ARG A 60 2.78 -7.88 -10.66
CA ARG A 60 2.52 -8.64 -11.90
C ARG A 60 3.43 -8.17 -13.04
N VAL A 61 3.55 -6.87 -13.21
CA VAL A 61 4.36 -6.26 -14.28
C VAL A 61 5.84 -6.34 -13.95
N SER A 62 6.21 -6.37 -12.66
CA SER A 62 7.61 -6.46 -12.25
C SER A 62 8.22 -7.81 -12.63
N ARG A 63 9.19 -7.76 -13.53
CA ARG A 63 10.04 -8.90 -13.92
C ARG A 63 10.88 -9.43 -12.74
N TYR A 64 11.13 -8.61 -11.72
CA TYR A 64 12.00 -8.93 -10.59
C TYR A 64 11.28 -8.66 -9.26
N LYS A 65 10.85 -9.73 -8.59
CA LYS A 65 9.94 -9.67 -7.41
C LYS A 65 10.62 -9.54 -6.04
N GLY A 66 11.95 -9.36 -6.00
CA GLY A 66 12.72 -9.30 -4.76
C GLY A 66 12.58 -7.97 -4.01
N ILE A 67 13.70 -7.34 -3.69
CA ILE A 67 13.78 -6.11 -2.88
C ILE A 67 12.91 -4.95 -3.42
N ASN A 68 12.69 -4.90 -4.74
CA ASN A 68 11.86 -3.86 -5.37
C ASN A 68 10.39 -3.89 -4.91
N LEU A 69 9.86 -5.09 -4.58
CA LEU A 69 8.50 -5.21 -4.06
C LEU A 69 8.37 -4.57 -2.67
N ILE A 70 9.39 -4.75 -1.83
CA ILE A 70 9.43 -4.16 -0.49
C ILE A 70 9.46 -2.62 -0.61
N ALA A 71 10.22 -2.08 -1.56
CA ALA A 71 10.24 -0.64 -1.82
C ALA A 71 8.86 -0.09 -2.22
N TYR A 72 8.14 -0.77 -3.12
CA TYR A 72 6.77 -0.36 -3.47
C TYR A 72 5.81 -0.45 -2.29
N ALA A 73 5.94 -1.46 -1.43
CA ALA A 73 5.13 -1.56 -0.22
C ALA A 73 5.37 -0.38 0.75
N PHE A 74 6.61 0.07 0.92
CA PHE A 74 6.93 1.28 1.70
C PHE A 74 6.32 2.55 1.11
N ILE A 75 6.36 2.71 -0.22
CA ILE A 75 5.71 3.84 -0.88
C ILE A 75 4.19 3.77 -0.66
N GLY A 76 3.60 2.58 -0.86
CA GLY A 76 2.17 2.36 -0.66
C GLY A 76 1.71 2.65 0.77
N SER A 77 2.49 2.24 1.78
CA SER A 77 2.17 2.52 3.19
C SER A 77 2.29 4.00 3.52
N GLY A 78 3.32 4.70 3.01
CA GLY A 78 3.45 6.15 3.17
C GLY A 78 2.26 6.91 2.59
N VAL A 79 1.83 6.54 1.37
CA VAL A 79 0.63 7.12 0.73
C VAL A 79 -0.64 6.80 1.52
N LEU A 80 -0.78 5.58 2.03
CA LEU A 80 -1.93 5.21 2.88
C LEU A 80 -1.96 6.05 4.16
N CYS A 81 -0.83 6.32 4.79
CA CYS A 81 -0.76 7.20 5.96
C CYS A 81 -1.25 8.62 5.65
N LEU A 82 -0.95 9.18 4.47
CA LEU A 82 -1.48 10.49 4.06
C LEU A 82 -3.01 10.47 3.96
N PHE A 83 -3.59 9.42 3.40
CA PHE A 83 -5.05 9.28 3.33
C PHE A 83 -5.68 9.10 4.70
N ILE A 84 -5.06 8.31 5.59
CA ILE A 84 -5.55 8.11 6.96
C ILE A 84 -5.59 9.44 7.70
N ASP A 85 -4.49 10.20 7.66
CA ASP A 85 -4.37 11.48 8.35
C ASP A 85 -5.34 12.53 7.77
N GLY A 86 -5.46 12.59 6.44
CA GLY A 86 -6.41 13.48 5.77
C GLY A 86 -7.87 13.16 6.08
N VAL A 87 -8.25 11.87 6.07
CA VAL A 87 -9.63 11.46 6.42
C VAL A 87 -9.92 11.72 7.90
N LEU A 88 -8.95 11.46 8.77
CA LEU A 88 -9.11 11.62 10.21
C LEU A 88 -9.19 13.10 10.62
N SER A 89 -8.30 13.94 10.10
CA SER A 89 -8.34 15.39 10.33
C SER A 89 -9.64 16.00 9.81
N PHE A 90 -10.07 15.63 8.60
CA PHE A 90 -11.34 16.11 8.07
C PHE A 90 -12.55 15.68 8.92
N TYR A 91 -12.51 14.47 9.50
CA TYR A 91 -13.57 14.00 10.38
C TYR A 91 -13.60 14.73 11.74
N LEU A 92 -12.43 15.02 12.32
CA LEU A 92 -12.32 15.59 13.67
C LEU A 92 -12.37 17.12 13.68
N GLU A 93 -11.75 17.76 12.70
CA GLU A 93 -11.46 19.19 12.68
C GLU A 93 -12.18 19.92 11.53
N HIS A 94 -12.82 19.18 10.61
CA HIS A 94 -13.43 19.69 9.37
C HIS A 94 -12.46 20.38 8.41
N GLU A 95 -11.16 20.30 8.69
CA GLU A 95 -10.08 20.77 7.85
C GLU A 95 -9.11 19.61 7.56
N VAL A 96 -8.48 19.63 6.38
CA VAL A 96 -7.49 18.61 6.01
C VAL A 96 -6.12 19.07 6.50
N HIS A 97 -5.59 18.37 7.49
CA HIS A 97 -4.24 18.60 8.00
C HIS A 97 -3.39 17.34 7.87
N LEU A 98 -2.15 17.50 7.41
CA LEU A 98 -1.20 16.41 7.19
C LEU A 98 0.05 16.68 8.02
N TRP A 99 0.02 16.33 9.30
CA TRP A 99 1.10 16.63 10.24
C TRP A 99 2.10 15.49 10.33
N TRP A 100 1.67 14.36 10.91
CA TRP A 100 2.56 13.22 11.15
C TRP A 100 2.74 12.38 9.89
N SER A 101 1.73 12.32 9.03
CA SER A 101 1.74 11.49 7.83
C SER A 101 2.77 11.94 6.78
N VAL A 102 3.04 13.24 6.67
CA VAL A 102 4.07 13.77 5.74
C VAL A 102 5.46 13.30 6.16
N ILE A 103 5.76 13.35 7.45
CA ILE A 103 7.04 12.87 8.00
C ILE A 103 7.18 11.38 7.74
N VAL A 104 6.13 10.59 8.00
CA VAL A 104 6.12 9.14 7.72
C VAL A 104 6.32 8.85 6.23
N ALA A 105 5.63 9.60 5.35
CA ALA A 105 5.74 9.42 3.89
C ALA A 105 7.16 9.73 3.39
N ILE A 106 7.79 10.79 3.89
CA ILE A 106 9.19 11.14 3.53
C ILE A 106 10.14 10.04 4.01
N CYS A 107 10.02 9.59 5.26
CA CYS A 107 10.86 8.51 5.79
C CYS A 107 10.68 7.21 5.00
N ALA A 108 9.44 6.83 4.69
CA ALA A 108 9.15 5.66 3.89
C ALA A 108 9.70 5.77 2.46
N LEU A 109 9.64 6.96 1.86
CA LEU A 109 10.22 7.24 0.54
C LEU A 109 11.75 7.10 0.56
N LEU A 110 12.43 7.63 1.57
CA LEU A 110 13.89 7.48 1.71
C LEU A 110 14.29 6.00 1.82
N VAL A 111 13.59 5.22 2.64
CA VAL A 111 13.80 3.77 2.76
C VAL A 111 13.55 3.07 1.42
N ALA A 112 12.47 3.41 0.72
CA ALA A 112 12.16 2.85 -0.59
C ALA A 112 13.24 3.15 -1.64
N ILE A 113 13.79 4.38 -1.65
CA ILE A 113 14.90 4.78 -2.55
C ILE A 113 16.14 3.93 -2.27
N VAL A 114 16.52 3.76 -1.00
CA VAL A 114 17.67 2.92 -0.61
C VAL A 114 17.47 1.47 -1.06
N LEU A 115 16.28 0.90 -0.82
CA LEU A 115 15.96 -0.46 -1.25
C LEU A 115 16.02 -0.63 -2.77
N MET A 116 15.49 0.33 -3.53
CA MET A 116 15.61 0.34 -4.99
C MET A 116 17.07 0.43 -5.43
N PHE A 117 17.87 1.30 -4.82
CA PHE A 117 19.30 1.43 -5.14
C PHE A 117 20.08 0.13 -4.87
N LEU A 118 19.83 -0.52 -3.73
CA LEU A 118 20.44 -1.81 -3.39
C LEU A 118 20.09 -2.88 -4.42
N HIS A 119 18.83 -2.93 -4.86
CA HIS A 119 18.40 -3.86 -5.91
C HIS A 119 19.18 -3.66 -7.21
N PHE A 120 19.35 -2.41 -7.67
CA PHE A 120 20.12 -2.10 -8.88
C PHE A 120 21.60 -2.46 -8.74
N ARG A 121 22.22 -2.20 -7.59
CA ARG A 121 23.65 -2.49 -7.33
C ARG A 121 23.92 -4.00 -7.24
N LEU A 122 23.07 -4.75 -6.54
CA LEU A 122 23.18 -6.21 -6.42
C LEU A 122 23.04 -6.92 -7.77
N LYS A 123 22.23 -6.36 -8.69
CA LYS A 123 22.10 -6.88 -10.06
C LYS A 123 23.39 -6.69 -10.88
N LYS A 124 24.12 -5.60 -10.67
CA LYS A 124 25.37 -5.29 -11.39
C LYS A 124 26.57 -6.09 -10.85
N GLY A 125 26.52 -6.53 -9.59
CA GLY A 125 27.58 -7.30 -8.92
C GLY A 125 27.73 -8.77 -9.35
N ARG A 126 26.76 -9.35 -10.08
CA ARG A 126 26.88 -10.73 -10.61
C ARG A 126 27.83 -10.89 -11.81
N SER A 127 28.53 -9.83 -12.22
CA SER A 127 29.59 -9.89 -13.25
C SER A 127 31.00 -10.04 -12.66
N LEU A 128 31.16 -10.22 -11.34
CA LEU A 128 32.48 -10.38 -10.72
C LEU A 128 33.15 -11.74 -11.00
N GLU A 129 32.43 -12.70 -11.59
CA GLU A 129 33.01 -13.98 -12.03
C GLU A 129 33.97 -13.84 -13.23
N LYS A 130 33.97 -12.69 -13.92
CA LYS A 130 34.88 -12.43 -15.05
C LYS A 130 36.15 -11.67 -14.70
N THR A 131 36.34 -11.26 -13.44
CA THR A 131 37.51 -10.46 -13.02
C THR A 131 38.50 -11.23 -12.14
N PHE A 132 38.21 -12.50 -11.84
CA PHE A 132 39.12 -13.37 -11.08
C PHE A 132 39.58 -14.58 -11.92
N HIS A 133 40.02 -14.29 -13.15
CA HIS A 133 40.98 -15.14 -13.86
C HIS A 133 42.34 -14.44 -13.82
N ILE A 134 42.95 -14.37 -12.63
CA ILE A 134 44.37 -14.05 -12.46
C ILE A 134 44.89 -14.97 -11.37
#